data_AF-A0A1F4CHC2-F1
#
_entry.id   AF-A0A1F4CHC2-F1
#
_cell.length_a   1.000
_cell.length_b   1.000
_cell.length_c   1.000
_cell.angle_alpha   90.00
_cell.angle_beta   90.00
_cell.angle_gamma   90.00
#
_symmetry.space_group_name_H-M   'P 1'
#
loop_
_entity.id
_entity.type
_entity.pdbx_description
1 polymer ?
#
loop_
_entity_poly.entity_id
_entity_poly.type
_entity_poly.pdbx_seq_one_letter_code
_entity_poly.pdbx_strand_id
1 'polypeptide(L)'
;MAFEKRGVQHLKTLAGLVDVRRTRTCSGALLELSMLEMEKQRLMKEMHRAERRGAEIRGRLAEIDKKGLRLQRFVEKRSAEAAAPEARAASLPLPIHSAPTDKLKRRQLSY
;
A
#
# COMPACT_ATOMS: atom_id res chain seq x y z
N MET A 1 -16.08 2.12 -3.45
CA MET A 1 -14.97 1.16 -3.22
C MET A 1 -15.26 -0.14 -3.94
N ALA A 2 -14.62 -0.45 -5.07
CA ALA A 2 -15.05 -1.56 -5.93
C ALA A 2 -13.93 -2.29 -6.69
N PHE A 3 -12.70 -2.36 -6.16
CA PHE A 3 -11.57 -2.99 -6.87
C PHE A 3 -10.94 -4.21 -6.16
N GLU A 4 -11.35 -4.55 -4.94
CA GLU A 4 -10.64 -5.58 -4.17
C GLU A 4 -11.08 -7.02 -4.45
N LYS A 5 -12.23 -7.25 -5.10
CA LYS A 5 -12.78 -8.60 -5.28
C LYS A 5 -12.29 -9.36 -6.53
N ARG A 6 -11.51 -8.73 -7.42
CA ARG A 6 -11.09 -9.35 -8.70
C ARG A 6 -9.72 -10.05 -8.66
N GLY A 7 -8.95 -9.91 -7.59
CA GLY A 7 -7.53 -10.29 -7.59
C GLY A 7 -7.21 -11.78 -7.37
N VAL A 8 -8.11 -12.56 -6.76
CA VAL A 8 -7.77 -13.90 -6.24
C VAL A 8 -8.66 -15.02 -6.82
N GLN A 9 -9.72 -14.70 -7.57
CA GLN A 9 -10.79 -15.66 -7.88
C GLN A 9 -10.53 -16.62 -9.05
N HIS A 10 -9.44 -16.50 -9.81
CA HIS A 10 -9.16 -17.43 -10.92
C HIS A 10 -7.69 -17.87 -10.94
N LEU A 11 -7.18 -18.40 -9.82
CA LEU A 11 -6.05 -19.30 -9.86
C LEU A 11 -6.56 -20.66 -10.35
N LYS A 12 -6.34 -20.99 -11.62
CA LYS A 12 -6.64 -22.34 -12.10
C LYS A 12 -5.61 -23.26 -11.46
N THR A 13 -6.07 -24.27 -10.75
CA THR A 13 -5.20 -25.32 -10.23
C THR A 13 -4.59 -26.09 -11.41
N LEU A 14 -3.40 -26.67 -11.24
CA LEU A 14 -2.72 -27.43 -12.31
C LEU A 14 -3.61 -28.57 -12.86
N ALA A 15 -4.46 -29.15 -12.02
CA ALA A 15 -5.46 -30.16 -12.41
C ALA A 15 -6.52 -29.65 -13.39
N GLY A 16 -6.80 -28.33 -13.42
CA GLY A 16 -7.69 -27.69 -14.40
C GLY A 16 -6.97 -27.12 -15.63
N LEU A 17 -5.64 -27.25 -15.69
CA LEU A 17 -4.80 -26.77 -16.79
C LEU A 17 -4.28 -27.90 -17.67
N VAL A 18 -4.12 -29.12 -17.13
CA VAL A 18 -3.55 -30.27 -17.82
C VAL A 18 -4.65 -31.26 -18.23
N ASP A 19 -4.82 -31.50 -19.52
CA ASP A 19 -5.66 -32.60 -20.03
C ASP A 19 -4.80 -33.80 -20.45
N VAL A 20 -4.83 -34.85 -19.63
CA VAL A 20 -4.09 -36.11 -19.85
C VAL A 20 -4.44 -36.79 -21.18
N ARG A 21 -5.61 -36.49 -21.76
CA ARG A 21 -5.98 -37.04 -23.08
C ARG A 21 -5.26 -36.34 -24.22
N ARG A 22 -4.97 -35.04 -24.08
CA ARG A 22 -4.30 -34.22 -25.10
C ARG A 22 -2.80 -34.47 -25.19
N THR A 23 -2.15 -34.87 -24.10
CA THR A 23 -0.71 -35.18 -24.08
C THR A 23 -0.34 -36.51 -24.76
N ARG A 24 -1.31 -37.26 -25.30
CA ARG A 24 -1.07 -38.54 -26.00
C ARG A 24 -0.43 -38.38 -27.38
N THR A 25 -0.47 -37.18 -27.95
CA THR A 25 0.19 -36.85 -29.22
C THR A 25 1.22 -35.75 -29.01
N CYS A 26 2.29 -35.73 -29.82
CA CYS A 26 3.32 -34.70 -29.73
C CYS A 26 2.73 -33.28 -29.91
N SER A 27 1.78 -33.11 -30.82
CA SER A 27 1.11 -31.82 -31.05
C SER A 27 0.29 -31.37 -29.85
N GLY A 28 -0.46 -32.28 -29.21
CA GLY A 28 -1.23 -31.95 -28.02
C GLY A 28 -0.32 -31.67 -26.81
N ALA A 29 0.79 -32.40 -26.65
CA ALA A 29 1.78 -32.11 -25.61
C ALA A 29 2.41 -30.71 -25.78
N LEU A 30 2.71 -30.27 -27.00
CA LEU A 30 3.22 -28.92 -27.26
C LEU A 30 2.22 -27.82 -26.91
N LEU A 31 0.93 -28.03 -27.17
CA LEU A 31 -0.14 -27.09 -26.79
C LEU A 31 -0.25 -26.98 -25.26
N GLU A 32 -0.24 -28.11 -24.56
CA GLU A 32 -0.29 -28.14 -23.09
C GLU A 32 0.94 -27.44 -22.47
N LEU A 33 2.15 -27.68 -23.02
CA LEU A 33 3.38 -26.99 -22.60
C LEU A 33 3.27 -25.47 -22.79
N SER A 34 2.74 -25.01 -23.92
CA SER A 34 2.51 -23.58 -24.18
C SER A 34 1.53 -22.97 -23.17
N MET A 35 0.41 -23.66 -22.88
CA MET A 35 -0.57 -23.22 -21.89
C MET A 35 0.03 -23.12 -20.49
N LEU A 36 0.86 -24.09 -20.08
CA LEU A 36 1.53 -24.07 -18.79
C LEU A 36 2.53 -22.91 -18.68
N GLU A 37 3.31 -22.64 -19.73
CA GLU A 37 4.26 -21.52 -19.72
C GLU A 37 3.53 -20.16 -19.66
N MET A 38 2.40 -20.02 -20.36
CA MET A 38 1.55 -18.82 -20.26
C MET A 38 1.02 -18.60 -18.84
N GLU A 39 0.50 -19.66 -18.19
CA GLU A 39 0.01 -19.55 -16.81
C GLU A 39 1.14 -19.22 -15.84
N LYS A 40 2.30 -19.86 -15.99
CA LYS A 40 3.50 -19.55 -15.18
C LYS A 40 3.87 -18.06 -15.31
N GLN A 41 3.91 -17.51 -16.52
CA GLN A 41 4.18 -16.08 -16.71
C GLN A 41 3.14 -15.17 -16.06
N ARG A 42 1.86 -15.56 -16.13
CA ARG A 42 0.77 -14.84 -15.46
C ARG A 42 0.97 -14.85 -13.94
N LEU A 43 1.21 -16.01 -13.35
CA LEU A 43 1.42 -16.17 -11.91
C LEU A 43 2.65 -15.39 -11.43
N MET A 44 3.75 -15.41 -12.18
CA MET A 44 4.94 -14.60 -11.87
C MET A 44 4.61 -13.10 -11.81
N LYS A 45 3.79 -12.59 -12.74
CA LYS A 45 3.34 -11.19 -12.73
C LYS A 45 2.46 -10.88 -11.52
N GLU A 46 1.55 -11.79 -11.16
CA GLU A 46 0.70 -11.64 -9.97
C GLU A 46 1.53 -11.64 -8.68
N MET A 47 2.53 -12.52 -8.57
CA MET A 47 3.47 -12.57 -7.45
C MET A 47 4.22 -11.23 -7.31
N HIS A 48 4.79 -10.70 -8.38
CA HIS A 48 5.49 -9.41 -8.36
C HIS A 48 4.56 -8.26 -7.94
N ARG A 49 3.30 -8.26 -8.38
CA ARG A 49 2.30 -7.27 -7.94
C ARG A 49 2.02 -7.38 -6.45
N ALA A 50 1.87 -8.60 -5.94
CA ALA A 50 1.65 -8.84 -4.53
C ALA A 50 2.85 -8.41 -3.67
N GLU A 51 4.08 -8.68 -4.12
CA GLU A 51 5.32 -8.24 -3.46
C GLU A 51 5.41 -6.71 -3.36
N ARG A 52 5.13 -5.99 -4.45
CA ARG A 52 5.10 -4.52 -4.46
C ARG A 52 4.07 -3.98 -3.47
N ARG A 53 2.85 -4.51 -3.52
CA ARG A 53 1.78 -4.14 -2.56
C ARG A 53 2.21 -4.45 -1.12
N GLY A 54 2.88 -5.57 -0.89
CA GLY A 54 3.44 -5.93 0.41
C GLY A 54 4.48 -4.92 0.91
N ALA A 55 5.36 -4.43 0.03
CA ALA A 55 6.33 -3.39 0.36
C ALA A 55 5.66 -2.06 0.73
N GLU A 56 4.64 -1.64 -0.03
CA GLU A 56 3.85 -0.44 0.27
C GLU A 56 3.14 -0.54 1.63
N ILE A 57 2.52 -1.70 1.91
CA ILE A 57 1.85 -1.95 3.20
C ILE A 57 2.86 -1.87 4.35
N ARG A 58 4.03 -2.49 4.22
CA ARG A 58 5.09 -2.40 5.24
C ARG A 58 5.53 -0.95 5.48
N GLY A 59 5.67 -0.15 4.43
CA GLY A 59 5.97 1.28 4.54
C GLY A 59 4.92 2.03 5.35
N ARG A 60 3.63 1.79 5.06
CA ARG A 60 2.52 2.40 5.81
C ARG A 60 2.49 1.98 7.27
N LEU A 61 2.77 0.72 7.58
CA LEU A 61 2.87 0.25 8.96
C LEU A 61 3.99 0.97 9.72
N ALA A 62 5.17 1.09 9.11
CA ALA A 62 6.28 1.82 9.72
C ALA A 62 5.96 3.31 9.98
N GLU A 63 5.21 3.96 9.07
CA GLU A 63 4.73 5.32 9.30
C GLU A 63 3.74 5.42 10.47
N ILE A 64 2.83 4.44 10.59
CA ILE A 64 1.88 4.36 11.71
C ILE A 64 2.64 4.21 13.02
N ASP A 65 3.61 3.30 13.09
CA ASP A 65 4.42 3.07 14.29
C ASP A 65 5.19 4.33 14.70
N LYS A 66 5.82 5.03 13.73
CA LYS A 66 6.51 6.29 13.98
C LYS A 66 5.58 7.36 14.53
N LYS A 67 4.36 7.49 13.97
CA LYS A 67 3.34 8.43 14.46
C LYS A 67 2.85 8.02 15.85
N GLY A 68 2.63 6.72 16.09
CA GLY A 68 2.24 6.16 17.38
C GLY A 68 3.24 6.49 18.48
N LEU A 69 4.52 6.24 18.25
CA LEU A 69 5.60 6.60 19.19
C LEU A 69 5.64 8.10 19.48
N ARG A 70 5.45 8.95 18.46
CA ARG A 70 5.41 10.40 18.66
C ARG A 70 4.24 10.81 19.56
N LEU A 71 3.06 10.25 19.34
CA LEU A 71 1.87 10.52 20.13
C LEU A 71 2.01 10.00 21.57
N GLN A 72 2.57 8.80 21.76
CA GLN A 72 2.87 8.26 23.09
C GLN A 72 3.76 9.20 23.90
N ARG A 73 4.86 9.69 23.31
CA ARG A 73 5.74 10.68 23.96
C ARG A 73 5.01 11.98 24.35
N PHE A 74 4.07 12.44 23.53
CA PHE A 74 3.26 13.61 23.88
C PHE A 74 2.34 13.34 25.08
N VAL A 75 1.73 12.15 25.14
CA VAL A 75 0.90 11.74 26.27
C VAL A 75 1.75 11.64 27.54
N GLU A 76 2.89 10.96 27.49
CA GLU A 76 3.81 10.82 28.62
C GLU A 76 4.29 12.17 29.15
N LYS A 77 4.69 13.09 28.26
CA LYS A 77 5.11 14.44 28.63
C LYS A 77 4.00 15.21 29.35
N ARG A 78 2.76 15.14 28.85
CA ARG A 78 1.60 15.77 29.49
C ARG A 78 1.28 15.15 30.85
N SER A 79 1.42 13.83 30.99
CA SER A 79 1.24 13.14 32.27
C SER A 79 2.31 13.53 33.29
N ALA A 80 3.56 13.69 32.86
CA ALA A 80 4.64 14.19 33.72
C ALA A 80 4.44 15.65 34.14
N GLU A 81 3.97 16.51 33.23
CA GLU A 81 3.63 17.91 33.53
C GLU A 81 2.40 18.02 34.46
N ALA A 82 1.42 17.11 34.35
CA ALA A 82 0.26 17.08 35.25
C ALA A 82 0.58 16.56 36.67
N ALA A 83 1.69 15.81 36.82
CA ALA A 83 2.16 15.30 38.11
C ALA A 83 3.05 16.29 38.88
N ALA A 84 3.42 17.43 38.27
CA ALA A 84 4.12 18.54 38.91
C ALA A 84 3.12 19.68 39.18
N PRO A 85 2.48 19.74 40.36
CA PRO A 85 1.62 20.85 40.69
C PRO A 85 2.51 21.99 41.15
N GLU A 86 3.03 22.81 40.24
CA GLU A 86 3.32 24.22 40.48
C GLU A 86 3.92 24.89 39.23
N ALA A 87 3.36 26.06 38.90
CA ALA A 87 3.86 27.02 37.92
C ALA A 87 3.82 26.60 36.43
N ARG A 88 2.67 26.79 35.78
CA ARG A 88 2.55 27.45 34.46
C ARG A 88 1.09 27.53 33.99
N ALA A 89 0.33 28.39 34.65
CA ALA A 89 -0.83 29.02 34.03
C ALA A 89 -0.35 30.12 33.07
N ALA A 90 0.30 29.76 31.95
CA ALA A 90 0.55 30.69 30.84
C ALA A 90 1.05 29.93 29.61
N SER A 91 0.40 30.18 28.47
CA SER A 91 0.80 29.84 27.09
C SER A 91 0.56 28.42 26.59
N LEU A 92 -0.66 28.17 26.11
CA LEU A 92 -0.88 27.30 24.96
C LEU A 92 -0.98 28.18 23.71
N PRO A 93 -0.17 27.91 22.67
CA PRO A 93 -0.71 27.93 21.32
C PRO A 93 -0.50 26.58 20.64
N LEU A 94 -1.59 26.04 20.11
CA LEU A 94 -1.62 24.92 19.18
C LEU A 94 -0.71 25.21 17.97
N PRO A 95 -0.09 24.20 17.33
CA PRO A 95 0.70 24.43 16.13
C PRO A 95 -0.22 24.85 14.97
N ILE A 96 -0.24 26.15 14.68
CA ILE A 96 -0.81 26.71 13.46
C ILE A 96 0.05 26.20 12.31
N HIS A 97 -0.53 25.37 11.45
CA HIS A 97 0.08 25.01 10.17
C HIS A 97 0.35 26.28 9.38
N SER A 98 1.59 26.77 9.38
CA SER A 98 2.02 27.87 8.53
C SER A 98 2.14 27.35 7.09
N ALA A 99 1.10 27.55 6.29
CA ALA A 99 1.19 27.37 4.84
C ALA A 99 2.08 28.47 4.25
N PRO A 100 3.10 28.16 3.44
CA PRO A 100 3.86 29.18 2.74
C PRO A 100 3.00 29.73 1.60
N THR A 101 2.59 30.99 1.69
CA THR A 101 1.91 31.70 0.60
C THR A 101 2.92 32.07 -0.47
N ASP A 102 3.21 31.14 -1.38
CA ASP A 102 3.98 31.45 -2.58
C ASP A 102 3.08 32.11 -3.64
N LYS A 103 3.20 33.45 -3.68
CA LYS A 103 2.97 34.40 -4.77
C LYS A 103 2.07 33.92 -5.94
N LEU A 104 0.78 34.23 -5.83
CA LEU A 104 -0.13 34.35 -6.98
C LEU A 104 0.33 35.49 -7.91
N LYS A 105 1.05 35.14 -8.99
CA LYS A 105 1.26 36.06 -10.12
C LYS A 105 -0.07 36.24 -10.87
N ARG A 106 -0.78 37.35 -10.60
CA ARG A 106 -1.90 37.83 -11.42
C ARG A 106 -1.41 38.07 -12.85
N ARG A 107 -1.91 37.30 -13.82
CA ARG A 107 -1.87 37.67 -15.25
C ARG A 107 -3.02 38.64 -15.50
N GLN A 108 -2.69 39.87 -15.89
CA GLN A 108 -3.64 40.82 -16.46
C GLN A 108 -4.00 40.34 -17.88
N LEU A 109 -5.30 40.21 -18.17
CA LEU A 109 -5.84 40.10 -19.52
C LEU A 109 -6.26 41.52 -19.92
N SER A 110 -5.59 42.11 -20.90
CA SER A 110 -6.03 43.33 -21.58
C SER A 110 -7.11 42.97 -22.61
N TYR A 111 -8.15 43.80 -22.66
CA TYR A 111 -9.24 43.77 -23.65
C TYR A 111 -8.75 44.02 -25.07
#